data_AF-A0ABD1VUW2-F1
#
_entry.id   AF-A0ABD1VUW2-F1
#
_cell.length_a   1.000
_cell.length_b   1.000
_cell.length_c   1.000
_cell.angle_alpha   90.00
_cell.angle_beta   90.00
_cell.angle_gamma   90.00
#
_symmetry.space_group_name_H-M   'P 1'
#
loop_
_entity.id
_entity.type
_entity.pdbx_description
1 polymer ?
#
loop_
_entity_poly.entity_id
_entity_poly.type
_entity_poly.pdbx_seq_one_letter_code
_entity_poly.pdbx_strand_id
1 'polypeptide(L)'
;MAGSNYYATITTVETNDANPGFSQRCQQEIQKQQQLNSCLQYLRQSSKFTITEGEGGWREEFPRCCEQLEHIDEQCRYEGIKQVVQQQKQRGGLQGREMREMLETAQSLPSLCRFNPPQRCEIPTLWY
;
A
#
# COMPACT_ATOMS: atom_id res chain seq x y z
N MET A 1 3.94 -37.25 46.12
CA MET A 1 4.51 -37.14 44.75
C MET A 1 3.39 -36.76 43.81
N ALA A 2 3.37 -35.51 43.34
CA ALA A 2 2.61 -35.09 42.16
C ALA A 2 3.31 -33.81 41.67
N GLY A 3 4.08 -33.93 40.60
CA GLY A 3 4.80 -32.80 40.00
C GLY A 3 3.82 -31.90 39.27
N SER A 4 3.78 -30.62 39.65
CA SER A 4 2.99 -29.61 38.95
C SER A 4 3.69 -29.25 37.64
N ASN A 5 3.14 -29.70 36.51
CA ASN A 5 3.56 -29.25 35.19
C ASN A 5 3.14 -27.80 34.99
N TYR A 6 4.12 -26.90 34.90
CA TYR A 6 3.91 -25.56 34.39
C TYR A 6 3.86 -25.64 32.86
N TYR A 7 2.70 -25.37 32.27
CA TYR A 7 2.63 -25.07 30.85
C TYR A 7 2.87 -23.56 30.70
N ALA A 8 4.05 -23.20 30.23
CA ALA A 8 4.29 -21.84 29.76
C ALA A 8 3.65 -21.72 28.37
N THR A 9 2.39 -21.28 28.33
CA THR A 9 1.78 -20.85 27.07
C THR A 9 2.47 -19.56 26.65
N ILE A 10 3.52 -19.68 25.84
CA ILE A 10 4.11 -18.53 25.17
C ILE A 10 3.11 -18.10 24.10
N THR A 11 2.19 -17.20 24.43
CA THR A 11 1.46 -16.44 23.43
C THR A 11 1.97 -15.02 23.52
N THR A 12 2.88 -14.73 22.60
CA THR A 12 3.56 -13.45 22.32
C THR A 12 2.66 -12.25 22.61
N VAL A 13 3.02 -11.50 23.65
CA VAL A 13 2.45 -10.18 23.95
C VAL A 13 3.44 -9.16 23.42
N GLU A 14 3.32 -8.74 22.16
CA GLU A 14 4.18 -7.69 21.62
C GLU A 14 3.37 -6.72 20.74
N THR A 15 3.04 -5.58 21.35
CA THR A 15 2.98 -4.23 20.79
C THR A 15 1.95 -3.86 19.69
N ASN A 16 1.28 -2.76 19.96
CA ASN A 16 0.20 -2.11 19.23
C ASN A 16 0.59 -1.59 17.83
N ASP A 17 0.55 -2.41 16.80
CA ASP A 17 0.42 -1.95 15.41
C ASP A 17 -0.10 -3.10 14.52
N ALA A 18 -1.34 -2.95 14.01
CA ALA A 18 -2.04 -3.83 13.08
C ALA A 18 -1.86 -5.35 13.29
N ASN A 19 -2.89 -6.01 13.87
CA ASN A 19 -3.06 -7.46 13.96
C ASN A 19 -2.24 -8.24 12.89
N PRO A 20 -1.21 -9.03 13.26
CA PRO A 20 -0.30 -9.65 12.28
C PRO A 20 -1.01 -10.58 11.28
N GLY A 21 -2.14 -11.18 11.67
CA GLY A 21 -2.99 -11.95 10.76
C GLY A 21 -3.73 -11.10 9.71
N PHE A 22 -4.02 -9.83 10.02
CA PHE A 22 -4.66 -8.88 9.11
C PHE A 22 -3.68 -8.41 8.02
N SER A 23 -2.46 -8.02 8.40
CA SER A 23 -1.41 -7.64 7.45
C SER A 23 -1.07 -8.79 6.48
N GLN A 24 -0.96 -10.03 7.00
CA GLN A 24 -0.70 -11.21 6.16
C GLN A 24 -1.84 -11.51 5.19
N ARG A 25 -3.11 -11.31 5.60
CA ARG A 25 -4.28 -11.46 4.71
C ARG A 25 -4.23 -10.42 3.58
N CYS A 26 -4.01 -9.14 3.92
CA CYS A 26 -3.91 -8.08 2.92
C CYS A 26 -2.77 -8.35 1.93
N GLN A 27 -1.60 -8.77 2.43
CA GLN A 27 -0.46 -9.10 1.59
C GLN A 27 -0.76 -10.23 0.59
N GLN A 28 -1.57 -11.22 0.96
CA GLN A 28 -2.00 -12.28 0.05
C GLN A 28 -2.95 -11.77 -1.02
N GLU A 29 -3.92 -10.91 -0.67
CA GLU A 29 -4.87 -10.33 -1.62
C GLU A 29 -4.15 -9.40 -2.61
N ILE A 30 -3.20 -8.61 -2.13
CA ILE A 30 -2.34 -7.75 -2.96
C ILE A 30 -1.49 -8.58 -3.93
N GLN A 31 -0.93 -9.71 -3.47
CA GLN A 31 -0.18 -10.62 -4.35
C GLN A 31 -1.05 -11.22 -5.46
N LYS A 32 -2.31 -11.57 -5.16
CA LYS A 32 -3.27 -12.05 -6.17
C LYS A 32 -3.56 -10.99 -7.23
N GLN A 33 -3.59 -9.72 -6.84
CA GLN A 33 -3.76 -8.57 -7.73
C GLN A 33 -2.43 -8.10 -8.34
N GLN A 34 -1.52 -9.03 -8.66
CA GLN A 34 -0.23 -8.75 -9.32
C GLN A 34 0.61 -7.67 -8.60
N GLN A 35 0.54 -7.64 -7.27
CA GLN A 35 1.22 -6.64 -6.43
C GLN A 35 0.87 -5.19 -6.79
N LEU A 36 -0.34 -4.94 -7.30
CA LEU A 36 -0.81 -3.61 -7.68
C LEU A 36 0.13 -2.92 -8.69
N ASN A 37 0.67 -3.69 -9.65
CA ASN A 37 1.66 -3.19 -10.61
C ASN A 37 1.13 -1.99 -11.41
N SER A 38 -0.16 -1.91 -11.71
CA SER A 38 -0.72 -0.71 -12.37
C SER A 38 -0.73 0.51 -11.47
N CYS A 39 -1.00 0.34 -10.17
CA CYS A 39 -0.88 1.45 -9.23
C CYS A 39 0.57 1.93 -9.13
N LEU A 40 1.54 1.02 -9.15
CA LEU A 40 2.96 1.38 -9.20
C LEU A 40 3.29 2.20 -10.46
N GLN A 41 2.84 1.73 -11.62
CA GLN A 41 3.07 2.42 -12.89
C GLN A 41 2.40 3.80 -12.93
N TYR A 42 1.15 3.89 -12.46
CA TYR A 42 0.41 5.14 -12.37
C TYR A 42 1.13 6.14 -11.45
N LEU A 43 1.49 5.72 -10.23
CA LEU A 43 2.16 6.60 -9.26
C LEU A 43 3.55 7.04 -9.73
N ARG A 44 4.29 6.17 -10.44
CA ARG A 44 5.58 6.52 -11.03
C ARG A 44 5.44 7.53 -12.17
N GLN A 45 4.34 7.46 -12.92
CA GLN A 45 4.06 8.42 -14.00
C GLN A 45 3.54 9.74 -13.44
N SER A 46 2.76 9.73 -12.36
CA SER A 46 2.24 10.95 -11.73
C SER A 46 3.34 11.83 -11.12
N SER A 47 4.42 11.24 -10.61
CA SER A 47 5.58 11.97 -10.09
C SER A 47 6.51 12.52 -11.17
N LYS A 48 6.38 12.06 -12.42
CA LYS A 48 7.26 12.40 -13.54
C LYS A 48 6.57 13.33 -14.52
N PHE A 49 5.91 14.38 -14.03
CA PHE A 49 5.19 15.36 -14.84
C PHE A 49 6.13 16.22 -15.73
N THR A 50 7.03 15.60 -16.48
CA THR A 50 7.56 16.15 -17.73
C THR A 50 6.48 15.96 -18.77
N ILE A 51 5.87 17.08 -19.16
CA ILE A 51 5.02 17.26 -20.33
C ILE A 51 5.83 16.84 -21.57
N THR A 52 5.99 15.55 -21.76
CA THR A 52 6.50 14.97 -22.99
C THR A 52 5.35 14.11 -23.43
N GLU A 53 4.74 14.53 -24.54
CA GLU A 53 3.67 13.88 -25.28
C GLU A 53 4.05 12.41 -25.56
N GLY A 54 3.90 11.56 -24.55
CA GLY A 54 3.91 10.11 -24.63
C GLY A 54 2.50 9.65 -24.32
N GLU A 55 1.68 9.69 -25.35
CA GLU A 55 0.28 9.27 -25.39
C GLU A 55 0.08 7.90 -24.71
N GLY A 56 -0.81 7.82 -23.72
CA GLY A 56 -1.49 6.57 -23.34
C GLY A 56 -1.23 5.99 -21.96
N GLY A 57 -0.05 6.15 -21.36
CA GLY A 57 0.33 5.35 -20.18
C GLY A 57 -0.54 5.54 -18.92
N TRP A 58 -0.56 6.74 -18.33
CA TRP A 58 -1.18 6.95 -17.02
C TRP A 58 -2.71 6.91 -17.07
N ARG A 59 -3.31 7.29 -18.21
CA ARG A 59 -4.76 7.26 -18.44
C ARG A 59 -5.30 5.83 -18.50
N GLU A 60 -4.48 4.88 -18.95
CA GLU A 60 -4.83 3.46 -19.00
C GLU A 60 -4.47 2.74 -17.69
N GLU A 61 -3.36 3.12 -17.03
CA GLU A 61 -2.95 2.52 -15.77
C GLU A 61 -3.79 2.96 -14.57
N PHE A 62 -4.35 4.17 -14.60
CA PHE A 62 -5.26 4.65 -13.55
C PHE A 62 -6.50 3.77 -13.35
N PRO A 63 -7.35 3.50 -14.37
CA PRO A 63 -8.52 2.65 -14.19
C PRO A 63 -8.14 1.22 -13.79
N ARG A 64 -7.04 0.68 -14.34
CA ARG A 64 -6.52 -0.65 -13.96
C ARG A 64 -6.04 -0.70 -12.51
N CYS A 65 -5.45 0.38 -12.01
CA CYS A 65 -5.09 0.51 -10.60
C CYS A 65 -6.33 0.46 -9.71
N CYS A 66 -7.38 1.22 -10.06
CA CYS A 66 -8.62 1.21 -9.30
C CYS A 66 -9.31 -0.16 -9.33
N GLU A 67 -9.33 -0.86 -10.47
CA GLU A 67 -9.86 -2.22 -10.59
C GLU A 67 -9.10 -3.20 -9.68
N GLN A 68 -7.77 -3.16 -9.69
CA GLN A 68 -6.95 -3.99 -8.79
C GLN A 68 -7.24 -3.69 -7.31
N LEU A 69 -7.45 -2.44 -6.94
CA LEU A 69 -7.81 -2.05 -5.58
C LEU A 69 -9.25 -2.47 -5.23
N GLU A 70 -10.18 -2.43 -6.19
CA GLU A 70 -11.57 -2.86 -5.99
C GLU A 70 -11.66 -4.34 -5.61
N HIS A 71 -10.82 -5.18 -6.23
CA HIS A 71 -10.73 -6.60 -5.92
C HIS A 71 -10.05 -6.94 -4.58
N ILE A 72 -9.50 -5.95 -3.88
CA ILE A 72 -8.95 -6.10 -2.54
C ILE A 72 -10.00 -5.69 -1.51
N ASP A 73 -10.07 -6.41 -0.40
CA ASP A 73 -10.90 -6.07 0.74
C ASP A 73 -10.69 -4.60 1.16
N GLU A 74 -11.77 -3.89 1.45
CA GLU A 74 -11.75 -2.45 1.76
C GLU A 74 -10.74 -2.09 2.85
N GLN A 75 -10.56 -2.98 3.84
CA GLN A 75 -9.62 -2.76 4.93
C GLN A 75 -8.15 -2.90 4.45
N CYS A 76 -7.91 -3.63 3.36
CA CYS A 76 -6.59 -3.94 2.79
C CYS A 76 -6.18 -3.05 1.62
N ARG A 77 -7.12 -2.30 1.02
CA ARG A 77 -6.83 -1.38 -0.12
C ARG A 77 -5.75 -0.37 0.22
N TYR A 78 -5.80 0.17 1.43
CA TYR A 78 -4.83 1.15 1.91
C TYR A 78 -3.44 0.55 2.15
N GLU A 79 -3.36 -0.64 2.76
CA GLU A 79 -2.11 -1.37 2.91
C GLU A 79 -1.49 -1.69 1.53
N GLY A 80 -2.33 -1.97 0.54
CA GLY A 80 -1.93 -2.10 -0.86
C GLY A 80 -1.23 -0.84 -1.39
N ILE A 81 -1.86 0.32 -1.25
CA ILE A 81 -1.27 1.59 -1.68
C ILE A 81 0.06 1.86 -0.97
N LYS A 82 0.12 1.64 0.35
CA LYS A 82 1.33 1.81 1.16
C LYS A 82 2.45 0.88 0.68
N GLN A 83 2.13 -0.37 0.35
CA GLN A 83 3.10 -1.33 -0.17
C GLN A 83 3.67 -0.90 -1.52
N VAL A 84 2.85 -0.33 -2.41
CA VAL A 84 3.29 0.18 -3.72
C VAL A 84 4.31 1.31 -3.55
N VAL A 85 4.02 2.28 -2.67
CA VAL A 85 4.93 3.38 -2.35
C VAL A 85 6.25 2.84 -1.76
N GLN A 86 6.16 1.90 -0.83
CA GLN A 86 7.34 1.30 -0.21
C GLN A 86 8.19 0.52 -1.23
N GLN A 87 7.55 -0.19 -2.16
CA GLN A 87 8.23 -0.88 -3.24
C GLN A 87 8.98 0.10 -4.15
N GLN A 88 8.36 1.22 -4.50
CA GLN A 88 9.02 2.26 -5.30
C GLN A 88 10.22 2.89 -4.56
N LYS A 89 10.08 3.12 -3.24
CA LYS A 89 11.20 3.59 -2.40
C LYS A 89 12.38 2.61 -2.43
N GLN A 90 12.12 1.31 -2.33
CA GLN A 90 13.15 0.26 -2.35
C GLN A 90 13.81 0.10 -3.71
N ARG A 91 13.04 0.18 -4.81
CA ARG A 91 13.57 0.12 -6.18
C ARG A 91 14.44 1.34 -6.52
N GLY A 92 14.28 2.44 -5.80
CA GLY A 92 14.96 3.70 -6.08
C GLY A 92 14.46 4.38 -7.35
N GLY A 93 15.06 5.52 -7.67
CA GLY A 93 14.79 6.26 -8.91
C GLY A 93 13.76 7.38 -8.82
N LEU A 94 13.14 7.61 -7.66
CA LEU A 94 12.42 8.86 -7.34
C LEU A 94 13.04 9.42 -6.06
N GLN A 95 13.40 10.70 -6.05
CA GLN A 95 14.00 11.36 -4.88
C GLN A 95 13.43 12.75 -4.65
N GLY A 96 13.50 13.22 -3.40
CA GLY A 96 13.11 14.57 -3.02
C GLY A 96 11.68 14.92 -3.44
N ARG A 97 11.56 15.83 -4.41
CA ARG A 97 10.28 16.35 -4.90
C ARG A 97 9.42 15.29 -5.58
N GLU A 98 9.99 14.46 -6.44
CA GLU A 98 9.23 13.43 -7.17
C GLU A 98 8.63 12.40 -6.21
N MET A 99 9.37 12.04 -5.15
CA MET A 99 8.87 11.12 -4.12
C MET A 99 7.70 11.74 -3.34
N ARG A 100 7.76 13.05 -3.06
CA ARG A 100 6.66 13.76 -2.39
C ARG A 100 5.40 13.80 -3.27
N GLU A 101 5.56 14.12 -4.55
CA GLU A 101 4.44 14.16 -5.51
C GLU A 101 3.80 12.77 -5.70
N MET A 102 4.62 11.70 -5.69
CA MET A 102 4.13 10.32 -5.68
C MET A 102 3.29 10.03 -4.42
N LEU A 103 3.78 10.41 -3.24
CA LEU A 103 3.07 10.22 -1.96
C LEU A 103 1.76 10.99 -1.90
N GLU A 104 1.72 12.23 -2.38
CA GLU A 104 0.50 13.04 -2.48
C GLU A 104 -0.53 12.39 -3.43
N THR A 105 -0.07 11.86 -4.56
CA THR A 105 -0.93 11.11 -5.48
C THR A 105 -1.47 9.84 -4.83
N ALA A 106 -0.62 9.08 -4.12
CA ALA A 106 -1.00 7.86 -3.43
C ALA A 106 -2.07 8.10 -2.36
N GLN A 107 -1.97 9.21 -1.62
CA GLN A 107 -2.99 9.62 -0.63
C GLN A 107 -4.32 10.00 -1.28
N SER A 108 -4.29 10.46 -2.53
CA SER A 108 -5.49 10.82 -3.28
C SER A 108 -6.17 9.60 -3.93
N LEU A 109 -5.47 8.46 -4.08
CA LEU A 109 -6.00 7.27 -4.74
C LEU A 109 -7.33 6.75 -4.16
N PRO A 110 -7.55 6.67 -2.83
CA PRO A 110 -8.84 6.24 -2.29
C PRO A 110 -10.01 7.10 -2.77
N SER A 111 -9.83 8.43 -2.74
CA SER A 111 -10.83 9.40 -3.23
C SER A 111 -11.02 9.30 -4.74
N LEU A 112 -9.94 9.15 -5.51
CA LEU A 112 -9.97 9.03 -6.97
C LEU A 112 -10.65 7.74 -7.44
N CYS A 113 -10.35 6.62 -6.78
CA CYS A 113 -10.95 5.31 -7.05
C CYS A 113 -12.29 5.09 -6.32
N ARG A 114 -12.80 6.12 -5.61
CA ARG A 114 -14.11 6.13 -4.93
C ARG A 114 -14.33 5.00 -3.92
N PHE A 115 -13.29 4.64 -3.17
CA PHE A 115 -13.46 3.77 -2.00
C PHE A 115 -13.16 4.51 -0.70
N ASN A 116 -13.93 4.22 0.33
CA ASN A 116 -13.78 4.89 1.61
C ASN A 116 -12.51 4.37 2.31
N PRO A 117 -11.50 5.21 2.56
CA PRO A 117 -10.39 4.79 3.39
C PRO A 117 -10.93 4.42 4.79
N PRO A 118 -10.49 3.32 5.41
CA PRO A 118 -10.78 3.10 6.82
C PRO A 118 -10.28 4.30 7.64
N GLN A 119 -10.95 4.61 8.75
CA GLN A 119 -10.69 5.78 9.62
C GLN A 119 -9.24 5.89 10.19
N ARG A 120 -8.33 4.98 9.80
CA ARG A 120 -6.91 4.91 10.21
C ARG A 120 -5.95 4.96 9.01
N CYS A 121 -6.28 5.72 7.97
CA CYS A 121 -5.37 5.98 6.85
C CYS A 121 -4.43 7.15 7.16
N GLU A 122 -3.49 6.94 8.07
CA GLU A 122 -2.35 7.85 8.24
C GLU A 122 -1.18 7.21 7.52
N ILE A 123 -0.73 7.78 6.38
CA ILE A 123 0.58 7.40 5.83
C ILE A 123 1.50 8.16 6.76
N PRO A 124 2.33 7.50 7.60
CA PRO A 124 3.16 8.23 8.51
C PRO A 124 4.05 9.15 7.67
N THR A 125 3.80 10.45 7.77
CA THR A 125 4.62 11.50 7.15
C THR A 125 5.96 11.65 7.87
N LEU A 126 6.23 10.81 8.87
CA LEU A 126 7.40 10.84 9.76
C LEU A 126 8.51 9.87 9.31
N TRP A 127 8.96 10.00 8.08
CA TRP A 127 10.29 9.52 7.68
C TRP A 127 10.92 10.49 6.68
N TYR A 128 10.89 11.77 7.05
CA TYR A 128 11.82 12.77 6.57
C TYR A 128 13.09 12.73 7.41
#